data_AF-A0A2P8Q7Z9-F1
#
_entry.id   AF-A0A2P8Q7Z9-F1
#
_cell.length_a   1.000
_cell.length_b   1.000
_cell.length_c   1.000
_cell.angle_alpha   90.00
_cell.angle_beta   90.00
_cell.angle_gamma   90.00
#
_symmetry.space_group_name_H-M   'P 1'
#
loop_
_entity.id
_entity.type
_entity.pdbx_description
1 polymer ?
#
loop_
_entity_poly.entity_id
_entity_poly.type
_entity_poly.pdbx_seq_one_letter_code
_entity_poly.pdbx_strand_id
1 'polypeptide(L)' 'MAHVSGVGTGRDEESGEDVVVVFVTRKVPRDGLRPEDTIPDTLEGIPVRVLSMDDPTDP' A
#
# COMPACT_ATOMS: atom_id res chain seq x y z
N MET A 1 -15.66 7.23 5.49
CA MET A 1 -14.89 7.63 4.30
C MET A 1 -13.90 6.52 4.01
N ALA A 2 -13.71 6.13 2.75
CA ALA A 2 -12.67 5.17 2.39
C ALA A 2 -11.32 5.90 2.32
N HIS A 3 -10.30 5.38 3.01
CA HIS A 3 -8.94 5.95 2.97
C HIS A 3 -8.13 5.46 1.76
N VAL A 4 -8.55 4.33 1.18
CA VAL A 4 -8.05 3.74 -0.06
C VAL A 4 -8.70 4.41 -1.26
N SER A 5 -7.89 4.89 -2.17
CA SER A 5 -8.30 5.56 -3.41
C SER A 5 -8.25 4.61 -4.62
N GLY A 6 -7.45 3.55 -4.55
CA GLY A 6 -7.33 2.56 -5.61
C GLY A 6 -6.44 1.38 -5.23
N VAL A 7 -6.56 0.29 -6.00
CA VAL A 7 -5.72 -0.91 -5.88
C VAL A 7 -5.25 -1.29 -7.28
N GLY A 8 -3.96 -1.57 -7.40
CA GLY A 8 -3.32 -2.05 -8.62
C GLY A 8 -2.44 -3.24 -8.34
N THR A 9 -1.93 -3.84 -9.42
CA THR A 9 -0.93 -4.90 -9.38
C THR A 9 0.30 -4.45 -10.16
N GLY A 10 1.47 -4.85 -9.69
CA GLY A 10 2.75 -4.53 -10.29
C GLY A 10 3.72 -5.69 -10.15
N ARG A 11 4.94 -5.45 -10.61
CA ARG A 11 6.07 -6.35 -10.42
C ARG A 11 7.19 -5.56 -9.78
N ASP A 12 7.74 -6.07 -8.69
CA ASP A 12 8.88 -5.43 -8.05
C ASP A 12 10.09 -5.48 -9.00
N GLU A 13 10.76 -4.34 -9.18
CA GLU A 13 11.85 -4.23 -10.15
C GLU A 13 13.13 -4.94 -9.68
N GLU A 14 13.33 -5.08 -8.35
CA GLU A 14 14.51 -5.71 -7.79
C GLU A 14 14.34 -7.23 -7.68
N SER A 15 13.20 -7.71 -7.18
CA SER A 15 12.94 -9.14 -6.96
C SER A 15 12.25 -9.82 -8.15
N GLY A 16 11.55 -9.06 -9.00
CA GLY A 16 10.74 -9.61 -10.09
C GLY A 16 9.45 -10.29 -9.62
N GLU A 17 9.13 -10.22 -8.32
CA GLU A 17 7.93 -10.80 -7.71
C GLU A 17 6.70 -9.93 -7.97
N ASP A 18 5.52 -10.57 -8.03
CA ASP A 18 4.26 -9.84 -8.11
C ASP A 18 4.04 -9.05 -6.81
N VAL A 19 3.50 -7.83 -6.92
CA VAL A 19 3.21 -6.96 -5.78
C VAL A 19 1.83 -6.33 -5.93
N VAL A 20 1.09 -6.24 -4.83
CA VAL A 20 -0.16 -5.47 -4.77
C VAL A 20 0.17 -4.04 -4.37
N VAL A 21 -0.26 -3.07 -5.16
CA VAL A 21 -0.02 -1.65 -4.89
C VAL A 21 -1.32 -1.01 -4.44
N VAL A 22 -1.36 -0.49 -3.21
CA VAL A 22 -2.53 0.18 -2.64
C VAL A 22 -2.28 1.68 -2.61
N PHE A 23 -3.14 2.43 -3.27
CA PHE A 23 -3.11 3.89 -3.25
C PHE A 23 -4.00 4.40 -2.13
N VAL A 24 -3.44 5.23 -1.26
CA VAL A 24 -4.16 5.88 -0.16
C VAL A 24 -4.13 7.39 -0.31
N THR A 25 -5.13 8.02 0.31
CA THR A 25 -5.21 9.48 0.39
C THR A 25 -4.05 10.09 1.20
N ARG A 26 -3.64 9.45 2.30
CA ARG A 26 -2.51 9.89 3.14
C ARG A 26 -1.89 8.73 3.90
N LYS A 27 -0.58 8.79 4.16
CA LYS A 27 0.11 7.90 5.10
C LYS A 27 0.00 8.48 6.53
N VAL A 28 -0.23 7.63 7.51
CA VAL A 28 -0.22 7.98 8.95
C VAL A 28 0.53 6.88 9.72
N PRO A 29 1.08 7.17 10.92
CA PRO A 29 1.74 6.14 11.73
C PRO A 29 0.80 4.97 12.04
N ARG A 30 1.30 3.74 11.93
CA ARG A 30 0.52 2.50 12.13
C ARG A 30 -0.12 2.43 13.51
N ASP A 31 0.57 2.91 14.55
CA ASP A 31 0.03 2.97 15.92
C ASP A 31 -1.15 3.95 16.08
N GLY A 32 -1.33 4.86 15.12
CA GLY A 32 -2.47 5.77 15.06
C GLY A 32 -3.64 5.22 14.24
N LEU A 33 -3.50 4.03 13.61
CA LEU A 33 -4.56 3.40 12.85
C LEU A 33 -5.38 2.47 13.74
N ARG A 34 -6.67 2.44 13.47
CA ARG A 34 -7.51 1.35 13.98
C ARG A 34 -7.11 0.05 13.25
N PRO A 35 -7.25 -1.12 13.89
CA PRO A 35 -6.92 -2.39 13.25
C PRO A 35 -7.62 -2.58 11.90
N GLU A 36 -8.89 -2.15 11.79
CA GLU A 36 -9.67 -2.22 10.55
C GLU A 36 -9.19 -1.29 9.43
N ASP A 37 -8.46 -0.23 9.76
CA ASP A 37 -7.90 0.73 8.77
C ASP A 37 -6.47 0.34 8.36
N THR A 38 -5.91 -0.71 8.97
CA THR A 38 -4.55 -1.15 8.70
C THR A 38 -4.53 -2.02 7.44
N ILE A 39 -3.74 -1.59 6.45
CA ILE A 39 -3.45 -2.39 5.27
C ILE A 39 -2.41 -3.45 5.68
N PRO A 40 -2.65 -4.74 5.43
CA PRO A 40 -1.70 -5.80 5.76
C PRO A 40 -0.47 -5.71 4.86
N ASP A 41 0.68 -6.17 5.38
CA ASP A 41 1.95 -6.16 4.64
C ASP A 41 1.98 -7.22 3.52
N THR A 42 1.07 -8.20 3.56
CA THR A 42 0.91 -9.26 2.55
C THR A 42 -0.55 -9.63 2.34
N LEU A 43 -0.93 -9.98 1.11
CA LEU A 43 -2.24 -10.52 0.73
C LEU A 43 -2.04 -11.82 -0.05
N GLU A 44 -2.55 -12.94 0.48
CA GLU A 44 -2.39 -14.28 -0.13
C GLU A 44 -0.91 -14.65 -0.41
N GLY A 45 0.01 -14.16 0.44
CA GLY A 45 1.45 -14.35 0.26
C GLY A 45 2.11 -13.38 -0.72
N ILE A 46 1.33 -12.53 -1.39
CA ILE A 46 1.82 -11.46 -2.26
C ILE A 46 2.14 -10.22 -1.41
N PRO A 47 3.33 -9.61 -1.52
CA PRO A 47 3.67 -8.39 -0.79
C PRO A 47 2.75 -7.23 -1.18
N VAL A 48 2.46 -6.36 -0.21
CA VAL A 48 1.66 -5.15 -0.43
C VAL A 48 2.54 -3.90 -0.27
N ARG A 49 2.53 -3.03 -1.28
CA ARG A 49 3.16 -1.71 -1.25
C ARG A 49 2.10 -0.63 -1.12
N VAL A 50 2.25 0.27 -0.14
CA VAL A 50 1.30 1.36 0.11
C VAL A 50 1.89 2.68 -0.35
N LEU A 51 1.24 3.31 -1.33
CA LEU A 51 1.64 4.60 -1.90
C LEU A 51 0.60 5.68 -1.55
N SER A 52 1.05 6.88 -1.23
CA SER A 52 0.17 8.04 -1.03
C SER A 52 0.22 8.97 -2.22
N MET A 53 -0.92 9.55 -2.59
CA MET A 53 -1.01 10.53 -3.69
C MET A 53 -0.14 11.78 -3.46
N ASP A 54 0.16 12.11 -2.20
CA ASP A 54 0.95 13.29 -1.83
C ASP A 54 2.47 13.05 -1.80
N ASP A 55 2.96 11.84 -2.08
CA ASP A 55 4.37 11.50 -1.97
C ASP A 55 4.97 11.20 -3.35
N PRO A 56 5.54 12.20 -4.05
CA PRO A 56 6.17 12.02 -5.36
C PRO A 56 7.53 11.32 -5.31
N THR A 57 7.96 10.87 -4.12
CA THR A 57 9.31 10.35 -3.84
C THR A 57 9.37 8.86 -3.52
N ASP A 58 8.28 8.13 -3.73
CA ASP A 58 8.29 6.66 -3.82
C ASP A 58 8.50 6.30 -5.31
N PRO A 59 9.74 6.03 -5.76
CA PRO A 59 10.06 5.79 -7.18
C PRO A 59 9.38 4.54 -7.74
#